data_AF-A0A7J9VDB7-F1
#
_entry.id   AF-A0A7J9VDB7-F1
#
_cell.length_a   1.000
_cell.length_b   1.000
_cell.length_c   1.000
_cell.angle_alpha   90.00
_cell.angle_beta   90.00
_cell.angle_gamma   90.00
#
_symmetry.space_group_name_H-M   'P 1'
#
loop_
_entity.id
_entity.type
_entity.pdbx_description
1 polymer ?
#
loop_
_entity_poly.entity_id
_entity_poly.type
_entity_poly.pdbx_seq_one_letter_code
_entity_poly.pdbx_strand_id
1 'polypeptide(L)'
;MAHGRPGVAPDTAKREEYARLIARGVNNSEACRIVGINRKTGKRWRHGRVVTTRDGRKRHYPPVINTQKREISPRFLSEDERILIADRRKAGRTMREIADELGRSPSTVSRELRRNRDPRTGQYRPFSAQRLATQRRARPRPGKIVRDRELRAFVATRLTQRWSPEQISYALRAEFGVTGTELVEVST
;
A
#
# COMPACT_ATOMS: atom_id res chain seq x y z
N MET A 1 31.49 14.64 -11.84
CA MET A 1 30.20 14.66 -11.11
C MET A 1 30.50 14.33 -9.65
N ALA A 2 30.24 15.24 -8.70
CA ALA A 2 30.52 14.98 -7.29
C ALA A 2 29.40 14.11 -6.69
N HIS A 3 29.68 12.83 -6.43
CA HIS A 3 28.78 11.99 -5.66
C HIS A 3 28.80 12.48 -4.20
N GLY A 4 27.64 12.86 -3.66
CA GLY A 4 27.53 13.28 -2.26
C GLY A 4 28.06 12.19 -1.32
N ARG A 5 28.66 12.61 -0.19
CA ARG A 5 29.19 11.67 0.81
C ARG A 5 28.12 10.65 1.20
N PRO A 6 28.43 9.34 1.20
CA PRO A 6 27.52 8.32 1.70
C PRO A 6 27.08 8.70 3.11
N GLY A 7 25.77 8.64 3.37
CA GLY A 7 25.27 8.79 4.73
C GLY A 7 25.83 7.70 5.64
N VAL A 8 25.78 7.93 6.96
CA VAL A 8 26.14 6.91 7.96
C VAL A 8 25.43 5.60 7.65
N ALA A 9 26.18 4.50 7.67
CA ALA A 9 25.63 3.17 7.42
C ALA A 9 24.40 2.92 8.31
N PRO A 10 23.31 2.36 7.76
CA PRO A 10 22.15 2.05 8.56
C PRO A 10 22.51 1.02 9.63
N ASP A 11 22.01 1.23 10.85
CA ASP A 11 22.19 0.30 11.98
C ASP A 11 21.31 -0.94 11.78
N THR A 12 21.68 -1.79 10.83
CA THR A 12 20.88 -2.92 10.33
C THR A 12 20.60 -3.93 11.45
N ALA A 13 21.60 -4.25 12.27
CA ALA A 13 21.45 -5.18 13.39
C ALA A 13 20.41 -4.71 14.41
N LYS A 14 20.49 -3.45 14.86
CA LYS A 14 19.48 -2.89 15.78
C LYS A 14 18.08 -2.84 15.17
N ARG A 15 17.99 -2.56 13.87
CA ARG A 15 16.72 -2.55 13.14
C ARG A 15 16.05 -3.92 13.11
N GLU A 16 16.82 -4.96 12.83
CA GLU A 16 16.34 -6.35 12.82
C GLU A 16 15.92 -6.83 14.20
N GLU A 17 16.74 -6.54 15.23
CA GLU A 17 16.42 -6.88 16.61
C GLU A 17 15.14 -6.16 17.08
N TYR A 18 15.04 -4.87 16.80
CA TYR A 18 13.83 -4.11 17.08
C TYR A 18 12.60 -4.71 16.39
N ALA A 19 12.70 -5.05 15.10
CA ALA A 19 11.61 -5.68 14.36
C ALA A 19 11.20 -7.02 14.98
N ARG A 20 12.17 -7.84 15.41
CA ARG A 20 11.93 -9.13 16.09
C ARG A 20 11.19 -8.94 17.41
N LEU A 21 11.57 -7.96 18.22
CA LEU A 21 10.91 -7.65 19.50
C LEU A 21 9.45 -7.21 19.28
N ILE A 22 9.21 -6.31 18.33
CA ILE A 22 7.84 -5.86 18.01
C ILE A 22 7.00 -7.02 17.47
N ALA A 23 7.56 -7.90 16.63
CA ALA A 23 6.85 -9.08 16.12
C ALA A 23 6.44 -10.06 17.23
N ARG A 24 7.22 -10.13 18.32
CA ARG A 24 6.88 -10.90 19.54
C ARG A 24 5.87 -10.20 20.46
N GLY A 25 5.37 -9.02 20.09
CA GLY A 25 4.42 -8.25 20.89
C GLY A 25 5.05 -7.39 21.99
N VAL A 26 6.38 -7.26 22.04
CA VAL A 26 7.06 -6.39 23.01
C VAL A 26 6.66 -4.93 22.76
N ASN A 27 6.39 -4.18 23.83
CA ASN A 27 5.97 -2.79 23.68
C ASN A 27 7.12 -1.92 23.13
N ASN A 28 6.77 -0.83 22.43
CA ASN A 28 7.75 0.06 21.78
C ASN A 28 8.81 0.62 22.74
N SER A 29 8.43 1.05 23.94
CA SER A 29 9.34 1.62 24.94
C SER A 29 10.33 0.58 25.49
N GLU A 30 9.88 -0.64 25.69
CA GLU A 30 10.71 -1.77 26.13
C GLU A 30 11.64 -2.24 25.01
N ALA A 31 11.12 -2.38 23.79
CA ALA A 31 11.93 -2.68 22.62
C ALA A 31 13.03 -1.63 22.38
N CYS A 32 12.74 -0.34 22.60
CA CYS A 32 13.74 0.72 22.52
C CYS A 32 14.83 0.58 23.60
N ARG A 33 14.47 0.14 24.81
CA ARG A 33 15.41 -0.07 25.91
C ARG A 33 16.34 -1.25 25.61
N ILE A 34 15.79 -2.37 25.14
CA ILE A 34 16.56 -3.58 24.81
C ILE A 34 17.56 -3.29 23.68
N VAL A 35 17.10 -2.63 22.62
CA VAL A 35 17.94 -2.32 21.43
C VAL A 35 18.90 -1.14 21.68
N GLY A 36 18.71 -0.38 22.76
CA GLY A 36 19.54 0.79 23.07
C GLY A 36 19.30 1.99 22.14
N ILE A 37 18.04 2.26 21.78
CA ILE A 37 17.66 3.38 20.89
C ILE A 37 16.71 4.37 21.57
N ASN A 38 16.73 5.62 21.09
CA ASN A 38 15.79 6.64 21.55
C ASN A 38 14.33 6.27 21.18
N ARG A 39 13.37 6.52 22.08
CA ARG A 39 11.92 6.26 21.84
C ARG A 39 11.38 6.93 20.57
N LYS A 40 11.86 8.14 20.21
CA LYS A 40 11.51 8.81 18.95
C LYS A 40 12.02 8.02 17.73
N THR A 41 13.19 7.40 17.83
CA THR A 41 13.73 6.51 16.79
C THR A 41 12.88 5.26 16.66
N GLY A 42 12.51 4.61 17.77
CA GLY A 42 11.59 3.47 17.76
C GLY A 42 10.24 3.81 17.13
N LYS A 43 9.64 4.97 17.45
CA LYS A 43 8.38 5.43 16.83
C LYS A 43 8.53 5.61 15.31
N ARG A 44 9.65 6.19 14.85
CA ARG A 44 9.98 6.31 13.41
C ARG A 44 10.20 4.94 12.75
N TRP A 45 10.82 3.99 13.45
CA TRP A 45 11.01 2.63 12.95
C TRP A 45 9.70 1.84 12.91
N ARG A 46 8.77 2.10 13.83
CA ARG A 46 7.47 1.42 13.88
C ARG A 46 6.47 1.94 12.85
N HIS A 47 6.47 3.25 12.58
CA HIS A 47 5.47 3.88 11.72
C HIS A 47 6.02 4.39 10.38
N GLY A 48 7.33 4.32 10.18
CA GLY A 48 7.99 5.00 9.08
C GLY A 48 8.02 6.51 9.29
N ARG A 49 8.52 7.23 8.28
CA ARG A 49 8.51 8.70 8.25
C ARG A 49 8.59 9.23 6.83
N VAL A 50 8.01 10.40 6.59
CA VAL A 50 8.24 11.18 5.38
C VAL A 50 9.09 12.39 5.74
N VAL A 51 10.18 12.61 5.00
CA VAL A 51 11.06 13.78 5.18
C VAL A 51 11.04 14.60 3.91
N THR A 52 10.67 15.86 4.03
CA THR A 52 10.79 16.82 2.93
C THR A 52 12.22 17.36 2.92
N THR A 53 12.90 17.20 1.79
CA THR A 53 14.25 17.73 1.57
C THR A 53 14.17 19.25 1.34
N ARG A 54 15.28 19.98 1.53
CA ARG A 54 15.36 21.42 1.22
C ARG A 54 14.85 21.77 -0.18
N ASP A 55 15.08 20.87 -1.14
CA ASP A 55 14.62 20.99 -2.53
C ASP A 55 13.13 20.64 -2.75
N GLY A 56 12.33 20.56 -1.69
CA GLY A 56 10.89 20.23 -1.74
C GLY A 56 10.57 18.74 -1.99
N ARG A 57 11.56 17.89 -2.29
CA ARG A 57 11.34 16.45 -2.55
C ARG A 57 10.97 15.69 -1.28
N LYS A 58 9.86 14.95 -1.30
CA LYS A 58 9.41 14.05 -0.22
C LYS A 58 10.13 12.70 -0.30
N ARG A 59 10.91 12.35 0.72
CA ARG A 59 11.52 11.03 0.91
C ARG A 59 10.70 10.20 1.88
N HIS A 60 10.19 9.07 1.41
CA HIS A 60 9.43 8.13 2.21
C HIS A 60 10.35 7.03 2.78
N TYR A 61 10.42 6.93 4.10
CA TYR A 61 11.13 5.86 4.80
C TYR A 61 10.07 4.91 5.38
N PRO A 62 9.97 3.67 4.87
CA PRO A 62 9.00 2.72 5.39
C PRO A 62 9.33 2.33 6.85
N PRO A 63 8.35 1.79 7.59
CA PRO A 63 8.62 1.14 8.86
C PRO A 63 9.68 0.05 8.72
N VAL A 64 10.50 -0.10 9.76
CA VAL A 64 11.50 -1.16 9.94
C VAL A 64 10.87 -2.44 10.50
N ILE A 65 9.75 -2.32 11.21
CA ILE A 65 8.99 -3.50 11.63
C ILE A 65 8.68 -4.30 10.37
N ASN A 66 9.01 -5.59 10.38
CA ASN A 66 8.77 -6.46 9.25
C ASN A 66 7.26 -6.47 9.02
N THR A 67 6.81 -5.64 8.09
CA THR A 67 5.48 -5.75 7.52
C THR A 67 5.57 -7.01 6.67
N GLN A 68 5.52 -8.17 7.31
CA GLN A 68 5.38 -9.46 6.65
C GLN A 68 4.40 -9.21 5.53
N LYS A 69 4.87 -9.37 4.29
CA LYS A 69 4.15 -8.89 3.13
C LYS A 69 2.93 -9.78 3.00
N ARG A 70 1.84 -9.40 3.67
CA ARG A 70 0.67 -10.24 3.85
C ARG A 70 0.23 -10.71 2.47
N GLU A 71 0.37 -12.01 2.26
CA GLU A 71 -0.17 -12.64 1.07
C GLU A 71 -1.68 -12.44 1.12
N ILE A 72 -2.20 -11.72 0.14
CA ILE A 72 -3.60 -11.26 0.18
C ILE A 72 -4.55 -12.46 0.10
N SER A 73 -4.20 -13.44 -0.74
CA SER A 73 -4.90 -14.70 -0.92
C SER A 73 -4.06 -15.56 -1.86
N PRO A 74 -4.09 -16.89 -1.71
CA PRO A 74 -3.42 -17.80 -2.64
C PRO A 74 -3.92 -17.62 -4.07
N ARG A 75 -5.11 -17.05 -4.32
CA ARG A 75 -5.61 -16.77 -5.67
C ARG A 75 -4.75 -15.77 -6.46
N PHE A 76 -4.05 -14.87 -5.77
CA PHE A 76 -3.22 -13.86 -6.41
C PHE A 76 -1.76 -14.24 -6.33
N LEU A 77 -1.01 -13.91 -7.39
CA LEU A 77 0.45 -13.99 -7.31
C LEU A 77 0.98 -13.05 -6.22
N SER A 78 1.93 -13.52 -5.42
CA SER A 78 2.70 -12.72 -4.46
C SER A 78 3.74 -11.85 -5.20
N GLU A 79 4.50 -11.02 -4.48
CA GLU A 79 5.62 -10.32 -5.15
C GLU A 79 6.79 -11.28 -5.39
N ASP A 80 7.04 -12.22 -4.50
CA ASP A 80 8.12 -13.20 -4.64
C ASP A 80 7.88 -14.11 -5.85
N GLU A 81 6.63 -14.56 -6.06
CA GLU A 81 6.26 -15.29 -7.27
C GLU A 81 6.49 -14.43 -8.53
N ARG A 82 6.26 -13.11 -8.48
CA ARG A 82 6.55 -12.21 -9.61
C ARG A 82 8.04 -12.02 -9.85
N ILE A 83 8.84 -11.94 -8.80
CA ILE A 83 10.30 -11.88 -8.88
C ILE A 83 10.81 -13.16 -9.54
N LEU A 84 10.33 -14.32 -9.08
CA LEU A 84 10.67 -15.62 -9.69
C LEU A 84 10.30 -15.66 -11.17
N ILE A 85 9.09 -15.23 -11.56
CA ILE A 85 8.70 -15.14 -12.97
C ILE A 85 9.71 -14.30 -13.77
N ALA A 86 10.12 -13.13 -13.24
CA ALA A 86 11.07 -12.25 -13.92
C ALA A 86 12.44 -12.93 -14.09
N ASP A 87 12.96 -13.55 -13.04
CA ASP A 87 14.27 -14.22 -13.05
C ASP A 87 14.27 -15.42 -14.02
N ARG A 88 13.22 -16.24 -14.00
CA ARG A 88 13.09 -17.38 -14.91
C ARG A 88 12.93 -16.96 -16.37
N ARG A 89 12.19 -15.87 -16.64
CA ARG A 89 12.12 -15.31 -18.00
C ARG A 89 13.46 -14.78 -18.48
N LYS A 90 14.26 -14.16 -17.59
CA LYS A 90 15.63 -13.75 -17.90
C LYS A 90 16.54 -14.94 -18.18
N ALA A 91 16.32 -16.06 -17.50
CA ALA A 91 17.00 -17.33 -17.73
C ALA A 91 16.46 -18.14 -18.94
N GLY A 92 15.56 -17.58 -19.75
CA GLY A 92 15.06 -18.23 -20.96
C GLY A 92 14.00 -19.32 -20.75
N ARG A 93 13.52 -19.54 -19.51
CA ARG A 93 12.51 -20.57 -19.21
C ARG A 93 11.17 -20.27 -19.87
N THR A 94 10.48 -21.33 -20.24
CA THR A 94 9.14 -21.29 -20.83
C THR A 94 8.08 -21.00 -19.76
N MET A 95 6.90 -20.52 -20.20
CA MET A 95 5.79 -20.23 -19.28
C MET A 95 5.26 -21.48 -18.57
N ARG A 96 5.43 -22.67 -19.15
CA ARG A 96 5.00 -23.94 -18.54
C ARG A 96 5.92 -24.32 -17.40
N GLU A 97 7.24 -24.36 -17.63
CA GLU A 97 8.23 -24.64 -16.59
C GLU A 97 8.10 -23.70 -15.39
N ILE A 98 7.90 -22.40 -15.64
CA ILE A 98 7.70 -21.40 -14.57
C ILE A 98 6.42 -21.69 -13.79
N ALA A 99 5.35 -22.09 -14.47
CA ALA A 99 4.09 -22.39 -13.83
C ALA A 99 4.18 -23.66 -12.98
N ASP A 100 4.87 -24.69 -13.47
CA ASP A 100 5.11 -25.93 -12.75
C ASP A 100 5.94 -25.67 -11.47
N GLU A 101 7.01 -24.87 -11.57
CA GLU A 101 7.83 -24.46 -10.42
C GLU A 101 7.03 -23.68 -9.36
N LEU A 102 6.09 -22.85 -9.80
CA LEU A 102 5.23 -22.07 -8.90
C LEU A 102 4.02 -22.86 -8.37
N GLY A 103 3.76 -24.07 -8.87
CA GLY A 103 2.52 -24.79 -8.59
C GLY A 103 1.27 -24.06 -9.10
N ARG A 104 1.38 -23.36 -10.24
CA ARG A 104 0.31 -22.54 -10.85
C ARG A 104 -0.07 -23.08 -12.22
N SER A 105 -1.23 -22.64 -12.71
CA SER A 105 -1.58 -22.91 -14.12
C SER A 105 -0.72 -22.06 -15.07
N PRO A 106 -0.28 -22.60 -16.23
CA PRO A 106 0.43 -21.82 -17.26
C PRO A 106 -0.33 -20.57 -17.72
N SER A 107 -1.66 -20.66 -17.71
CA SER A 107 -2.54 -19.52 -18.02
C SER A 107 -2.39 -18.35 -17.03
N THR A 108 -1.99 -18.61 -15.79
CA THR A 108 -1.74 -17.58 -14.76
C THR A 108 -0.48 -16.80 -15.08
N VAL A 109 0.62 -17.49 -15.40
CA VAL A 109 1.90 -16.87 -15.79
C VAL A 109 1.73 -16.08 -17.09
N SER A 110 1.06 -16.65 -18.09
CA SER A 110 0.75 -15.97 -19.36
C SER A 110 -0.07 -14.68 -19.14
N ARG A 111 -1.15 -14.76 -18.34
CA ARG A 111 -1.98 -13.58 -18.02
C ARG A 111 -1.21 -12.51 -17.26
N GLU A 112 -0.33 -12.89 -16.33
CA GLU A 112 0.51 -11.97 -15.57
C GLU A 112 1.48 -11.23 -16.49
N LEU A 113 2.25 -11.96 -17.30
CA LEU A 113 3.21 -11.37 -18.24
C LEU A 113 2.54 -10.44 -19.25
N ARG A 114 1.40 -10.85 -19.81
CA ARG A 114 0.64 -10.04 -20.78
C ARG A 114 0.11 -8.75 -20.17
N ARG A 115 -0.42 -8.79 -18.95
CA ARG A 115 -1.08 -7.62 -18.31
C ARG A 115 -0.11 -6.60 -17.71
N ASN A 116 1.12 -7.02 -17.40
CA ASN A 116 2.07 -6.22 -16.62
C ASN A 116 3.40 -5.97 -17.36
N ARG A 117 3.45 -6.23 -18.67
CA ARG A 117 4.53 -5.80 -19.54
C ARG A 117 4.54 -4.27 -19.64
N ASP A 118 5.72 -3.67 -19.58
CA ASP A 118 5.89 -2.24 -19.81
C ASP A 118 5.45 -1.89 -21.25
N PRO A 119 4.49 -0.98 -21.46
CA PRO A 119 3.99 -0.67 -22.81
C PRO A 119 5.04 -0.04 -23.74
N ARG A 120 6.03 0.66 -23.18
CA ARG A 120 7.07 1.36 -23.97
C ARG A 120 8.25 0.45 -24.28
N THR A 121 8.75 -0.23 -23.26
CA THR A 121 9.99 -1.03 -23.37
C THR A 121 9.72 -2.50 -23.64
N GLY A 122 8.50 -2.96 -23.36
CA GLY A 122 8.17 -4.36 -23.47
C GLY A 122 8.78 -5.24 -22.38
N GLN A 123 9.42 -4.66 -21.38
CA GLN A 123 10.07 -5.42 -20.32
C GLN A 123 9.08 -5.79 -19.23
N TYR A 124 9.23 -6.98 -18.64
CA TYR A 124 8.49 -7.37 -17.46
C TYR A 124 9.27 -6.93 -16.21
N ARG A 125 8.66 -6.10 -15.36
CA ARG A 125 9.29 -5.57 -14.14
C ARG A 125 8.45 -5.98 -12.91
N PRO A 126 8.95 -6.84 -12.01
CA PRO A 126 8.13 -7.47 -10.97
C PRO A 126 7.55 -6.48 -9.97
N PHE A 127 8.33 -5.49 -9.51
CA PHE A 127 7.85 -4.45 -8.59
C PHE A 127 6.80 -3.53 -9.22
N SER A 128 6.94 -3.21 -10.51
CA SER A 128 5.93 -2.46 -11.25
C SER A 128 4.65 -3.27 -11.40
N ALA A 129 4.77 -4.56 -11.71
CA ALA A 129 3.65 -5.49 -11.82
C ALA A 129 2.89 -5.62 -10.48
N GLN A 130 3.59 -5.75 -9.36
CA GLN A 130 2.99 -5.75 -8.01
C GLN A 130 2.23 -4.46 -7.71
N ARG A 131 2.82 -3.30 -8.04
CA ARG A 131 2.18 -1.99 -7.84
C ARG A 131 0.90 -1.88 -8.66
N LEU A 132 0.94 -2.24 -9.95
CA LEU A 132 -0.22 -2.24 -10.83
C LEU A 132 -1.31 -3.20 -10.35
N ALA A 133 -0.94 -4.43 -9.94
CA ALA A 133 -1.88 -5.38 -9.38
C ALA A 133 -2.56 -4.85 -8.11
N THR A 134 -1.81 -4.16 -7.24
CA THR A 134 -2.34 -3.54 -6.02
C THR A 134 -3.30 -2.40 -6.34
N GLN A 135 -2.94 -1.52 -7.28
CA GLN A 135 -3.81 -0.42 -7.72
C GLN A 135 -5.13 -0.92 -8.31
N ARG A 136 -5.09 -1.95 -9.19
CA ARG A 136 -6.30 -2.53 -9.77
C ARG A 136 -7.21 -3.17 -8.73
N ARG A 137 -6.64 -3.79 -7.69
CA ARG A 137 -7.41 -4.39 -6.58
C ARG A 137 -8.13 -3.37 -5.71
N ALA A 138 -7.56 -2.17 -5.55
CA ALA A 138 -8.12 -1.17 -4.65
C ALA A 138 -9.56 -0.77 -4.99
N ARG A 139 -10.03 -1.06 -6.22
CA ARG A 139 -11.37 -0.80 -6.78
C ARG A 139 -12.12 0.27 -5.99
N PRO A 140 -11.62 1.52 -5.98
CA PRO A 140 -12.21 2.57 -5.17
C PRO A 140 -13.64 2.77 -5.67
N ARG A 141 -14.63 2.50 -4.81
CA ARG A 141 -15.99 2.97 -5.05
C ARG A 141 -15.96 4.46 -4.76
N PRO A 142 -16.17 5.36 -5.75
CA PRO A 142 -16.29 6.79 -5.43
C PRO A 142 -17.33 6.95 -4.33
N GLY A 143 -16.97 7.61 -3.24
CA GLY A 143 -17.85 7.81 -2.10
C GLY A 143 -19.13 8.55 -2.51
N LYS A 144 -20.21 8.43 -1.73
CA LYS A 144 -21.52 9.01 -2.07
C LYS A 144 -21.44 10.49 -2.46
N ILE A 145 -20.69 11.29 -1.69
CA ILE A 145 -20.44 12.73 -1.95
C ILE A 145 -19.71 12.99 -3.29
N VAL A 146 -18.88 12.04 -3.74
CA VAL A 146 -18.19 12.15 -5.03
C VAL A 146 -19.11 11.74 -6.18
N ARG A 147 -20.14 10.92 -5.96
CA ARG A 147 -21.08 10.54 -7.03
C ARG A 147 -22.24 11.52 -7.16
N ASP A 148 -22.75 11.98 -6.02
CA ASP A 148 -23.93 12.82 -5.94
C ASP A 148 -23.53 14.30 -5.89
N ARG A 149 -23.90 15.03 -6.96
CA ARG A 149 -23.57 16.45 -7.11
C ARG A 149 -24.35 17.33 -6.13
N GLU A 150 -25.58 16.95 -5.82
CA GLU A 150 -26.47 17.71 -4.93
C GLU A 150 -25.99 17.57 -3.49
N LEU A 151 -25.74 16.33 -3.05
CA LEU A 151 -25.14 16.04 -1.76
C LEU A 151 -23.78 16.75 -1.59
N ARG A 152 -22.97 16.79 -2.64
CA ARG A 152 -21.67 17.50 -2.62
C ARG A 152 -21.84 19.00 -2.44
N ALA A 153 -22.74 19.61 -3.20
CA ALA A 153 -23.00 21.05 -3.12
C ALA A 153 -23.51 21.41 -1.72
N PHE A 154 -24.41 20.60 -1.16
CA PHE A 154 -24.92 20.79 0.20
C PHE A 154 -23.79 20.76 1.23
N VAL A 155 -22.99 19.69 1.26
CA VAL A 155 -21.88 19.55 2.22
C VAL A 155 -20.85 20.67 2.06
N ALA A 156 -20.50 21.04 0.82
CA ALA A 156 -19.56 22.12 0.55
C ALA A 156 -20.06 23.48 1.08
N THR A 157 -21.33 23.81 0.85
CA THR A 157 -21.95 25.05 1.35
C THR A 157 -21.93 25.12 2.88
N ARG A 158 -22.26 24.02 3.57
CA ARG A 158 -22.27 23.99 5.05
C ARG A 158 -20.86 24.04 5.65
N LEU A 159 -19.87 23.45 4.98
CA LEU A 159 -18.47 23.59 5.39
C LEU A 159 -17.98 25.04 5.26
N THR A 160 -18.37 25.77 4.22
CA THR A 160 -18.07 27.21 4.09
C THR A 160 -18.70 28.03 5.22
N GLN A 161 -19.85 27.59 5.73
CA GLN A 161 -20.54 28.19 6.87
C GLN A 161 -19.95 27.77 8.23
N ARG A 162 -18.82 27.05 8.26
CA ARG A 162 -18.15 26.54 9.46
C ARG A 162 -19.00 25.60 10.31
N TRP A 163 -19.92 24.87 9.69
CA TRP A 163 -20.69 23.85 10.41
C TRP A 163 -19.78 22.68 10.82
N SER A 164 -20.04 22.13 12.00
CA SER A 164 -19.42 20.90 12.48
C SER A 164 -19.91 19.68 11.67
N PRO A 165 -19.10 18.60 11.56
CA PRO A 165 -19.53 17.36 10.91
C PRO A 165 -20.85 16.80 11.43
N GLU A 166 -21.11 16.93 12.74
CA GLU A 166 -22.33 16.47 13.40
C GLU A 166 -23.56 17.27 12.93
N GLN A 167 -23.44 18.60 12.83
CA GLN A 167 -24.50 19.48 12.32
C GLN A 167 -24.83 19.18 10.85
N ILE A 168 -23.82 18.93 10.03
CA ILE A 168 -23.99 18.54 8.63
C ILE A 168 -24.72 17.18 8.56
N SER A 169 -24.33 16.20 9.38
CA SER A 169 -25.00 14.89 9.42
C SER A 169 -26.48 15.00 9.82
N TYR A 170 -26.80 15.86 10.79
CA TYR A 170 -28.18 16.08 11.20
C TYR A 170 -29.01 16.69 10.08
N ALA A 171 -28.51 17.76 9.45
CA ALA A 171 -29.22 18.41 8.36
C ALA A 171 -29.35 17.53 7.11
N LEU A 172 -28.38 16.66 6.84
CA LEU A 172 -28.48 15.67 5.76
C LEU A 172 -29.66 14.70 5.95
N ARG A 173 -29.97 14.31 7.18
CA ARG A 173 -31.12 13.43 7.45
C ARG A 173 -32.45 14.15 7.26
N ALA A 174 -32.50 15.43 7.61
CA ALA A 174 -33.68 16.27 7.44
C ALA A 174 -33.95 16.58 5.95
N GLU A 175 -32.90 16.89 5.19
CA GLU A 175 -33.03 17.36 3.79
C GLU A 175 -33.16 16.21 2.78
N PHE A 176 -32.41 15.11 2.96
CA PHE A 176 -32.34 14.00 2.00
C PHE A 176 -33.02 12.72 2.48
N GLY A 177 -33.71 12.75 3.63
CA GLY A 177 -34.45 11.61 4.15
C GLY A 177 -33.63 10.34 4.39
N VAL A 178 -32.30 10.45 4.51
CA VAL A 178 -31.39 9.28 4.64
C VAL A 178 -31.55 8.64 6.01
N THR A 179 -32.60 7.85 6.19
CA THR A 179 -32.70 6.84 7.23
C THR A 179 -31.73 5.71 6.87
N GLY A 180 -30.99 5.21 7.86
CA GLY A 180 -29.85 4.30 7.66
C GLY A 180 -30.19 2.90 7.12
N THR A 181 -31.36 2.69 6.51
CA THR A 181 -31.96 1.36 6.32
C THR A 181 -32.61 1.11 4.95
N GLU A 182 -32.34 1.91 3.92
CA GLU A 182 -32.76 1.60 2.54
C GLU A 182 -31.53 1.61 1.60
N LEU A 183 -30.68 0.58 1.71
CA LEU A 183 -29.54 0.36 0.81
C LEU A 183 -29.51 -1.04 0.18
N VAL A 184 -30.67 -1.68 0.06
CA VAL A 184 -30.82 -2.92 -0.72
C VAL A 184 -32.06 -2.72 -1.58
N GLU A 185 -31.93 -2.97 -2.88
CA GLU A 185 -32.92 -2.70 -3.94
C GLU A 185 -32.96 -1.20 -4.29
N VAL A 186 -32.43 -0.73 -5.42
CA VAL A 186 -32.77 -1.12 -6.78
C VAL A 186 -31.54 -0.97 -7.69
N SER A 187 -31.15 -2.04 -8.37
CA SER A 187 -30.38 -1.99 -9.63
C SER A 187 -30.50 -3.37 -10.29
N THR A 188 -31.57 -3.55 -11.05
CA THR A 188 -31.55 -4.39 -12.25
C THR A 188 -30.73 -3.69 -13.31
#